data_AF-A0A1Y2Q8B8-F1
#
_entry.id   AF-A0A1Y2Q8B8-F1
#
_cell.length_a   1.000
_cell.length_b   1.000
_cell.length_c   1.000
_cell.angle_alpha   90.00
_cell.angle_beta   90.00
_cell.angle_gamma   90.00
#
_symmetry.space_group_name_H-M   'P 1'
#
loop_
_entity.id
_entity.type
_entity.pdbx_description
1 polymer ?
#
loop_
_entity_poly.entity_id
_entity_poly.type
_entity_poly.pdbx_seq_one_letter_code
_entity_poly.pdbx_strand_id
1 'polypeptide(L)'
;MSKVDHPFVPGWQGEAGWAAPGEPPSSFLSFEAGDLGAPFRIAHGRDMMFDHGALVQDYNFLDYFFGDPATPVRARHYLGERGVAVYLPGLPEDATLAQARAAFPEDVLRYLQRRFDAVEVLTGEGYCELWATA
;
A
#
# COMPACT_ATOMS: atom_id res chain seq x y z
N MET A 1 35.86 -16.92 18.28
CA MET A 1 35.56 -17.77 17.10
C MET A 1 34.06 -17.69 16.85
N SER A 2 33.67 -17.58 15.56
CA SER A 2 32.34 -17.30 14.95
C SER A 2 31.74 -15.91 15.26
N LYS A 3 31.74 -14.88 14.38
CA LYS A 3 31.30 -14.67 12.97
C LYS A 3 29.77 -14.74 12.76
N VAL A 4 29.15 -13.54 12.73
CA VAL A 4 27.95 -12.96 11.98
C VAL A 4 26.75 -13.90 11.72
N ASP A 5 25.47 -13.55 11.97
CA ASP A 5 24.66 -12.49 11.31
C ASP A 5 23.32 -12.18 12.03
N HIS A 6 23.03 -10.90 12.25
CA HIS A 6 21.67 -10.36 12.40
C HIS A 6 21.52 -9.20 11.39
N PRO A 7 20.53 -9.20 10.48
CA PRO A 7 20.52 -8.30 9.33
C PRO A 7 20.02 -6.89 9.63
N PHE A 8 19.93 -6.46 10.88
CA PHE A 8 19.77 -5.04 11.24
C PHE A 8 20.40 -4.80 12.61
N VAL A 9 21.61 -4.23 12.56
CA VAL A 9 22.50 -3.71 13.60
C VAL A 9 22.04 -3.83 15.07
N PRO A 10 22.60 -4.77 15.85
CA PRO A 10 22.47 -4.79 17.31
C PRO A 10 23.37 -3.72 17.93
N GLY A 11 22.79 -2.80 18.73
CA GLY A 11 23.54 -1.79 19.50
C GLY A 11 23.19 -0.32 19.21
N TRP A 12 22.11 -0.03 18.50
CA TRP A 12 21.70 1.36 18.28
C TRP A 12 21.16 1.99 19.58
N GLN A 13 21.98 2.86 20.19
CA GLN A 13 21.61 3.79 21.26
C GLN A 13 21.49 5.22 20.70
N GLY A 14 20.78 5.39 19.58
CA GLY A 14 20.61 6.71 18.97
C GLY A 14 19.50 7.52 19.66
N GLU A 15 19.73 8.82 19.83
CA GLU A 15 18.73 9.76 20.34
C GLU A 15 17.46 9.75 19.48
N ALA A 16 16.31 9.96 20.13
CA ALA A 16 15.00 10.09 19.50
C ALA A 16 14.92 11.40 18.70
N GLY A 17 15.60 11.44 17.56
CA GLY A 17 15.61 12.62 16.70
C GLY A 17 16.81 12.61 15.77
N TRP A 18 16.63 12.07 14.57
CA TRP A 18 17.55 12.34 13.49
C TRP A 18 16.99 13.51 12.67
N ALA A 19 17.64 14.68 12.75
CA ALA A 19 17.41 15.77 11.80
C ALA A 19 18.46 15.65 10.70
N ALA A 20 18.02 15.41 9.46
CA ALA A 20 18.91 15.41 8.31
C ALA A 20 19.55 16.80 8.14
N PRO A 21 20.86 16.91 7.86
CA PRO A 21 21.45 18.19 7.48
C PRO A 21 20.97 18.60 6.08
N GLY A 22 20.16 19.66 6.00
CA GLY A 22 19.61 20.25 4.77
C GLY A 22 18.13 20.58 4.88
N GLU A 23 17.60 21.42 3.98
CA GLU A 23 16.13 21.50 3.81
C GLU A 23 15.63 20.11 3.42
N PRO A 24 14.60 19.56 4.11
CA PRO A 24 14.00 18.32 3.68
C PRO A 24 13.55 18.49 2.22
N PRO A 25 13.74 17.50 1.34
CA PRO A 25 13.21 17.57 -0.01
C PRO A 25 11.71 17.90 0.10
N SER A 26 11.23 18.80 -0.77
CA SER A 26 9.88 19.38 -0.77
C SER A 26 8.73 18.36 -0.88
N SER A 27 9.04 17.07 -0.86
CA SER A 27 8.11 15.94 -0.89
C SER A 27 8.29 14.99 0.30
N PHE A 28 8.73 15.48 1.47
CA PHE A 28 8.45 14.76 2.71
C PHE A 28 6.93 14.78 2.93
N LEU A 29 6.30 13.60 2.75
CA LEU A 29 4.91 13.39 3.14
C LEU A 29 4.82 13.64 4.65
N SER A 30 4.37 14.83 5.01
CA SER A 30 4.01 15.15 6.38
C SER A 30 2.72 14.40 6.67
N PHE A 31 2.80 13.35 7.50
CA PHE A 31 1.61 12.72 8.06
C PHE A 31 1.06 13.70 9.09
N GLU A 32 -0.11 14.28 8.82
CA GLU A 32 -0.78 15.03 9.87
C GLU A 32 -1.16 14.05 10.98
N ALA A 33 -0.75 14.37 12.22
CA ALA A 33 -1.19 13.65 13.39
C ALA A 33 -2.72 13.78 13.47
N GLY A 34 -3.43 12.73 13.09
CA GLY A 34 -4.90 12.73 13.08
C GLY A 34 -5.57 12.09 11.88
N ASP A 35 -4.82 11.58 10.89
CA ASP A 35 -5.47 10.90 9.76
C ASP A 35 -5.95 9.49 10.16
N LEU A 36 -7.14 9.42 10.75
CA LEU A 36 -7.84 8.17 11.03
C LEU A 36 -7.92 7.36 9.73
N GLY A 37 -7.36 6.14 9.75
CA GLY A 37 -7.28 5.28 8.56
C GLY A 37 -5.99 5.40 7.76
N ALA A 38 -4.97 6.13 8.23
CA ALA A 38 -3.64 6.11 7.60
C ALA A 38 -3.01 4.70 7.59
N PRO A 39 -2.19 4.37 6.58
CA PRO A 39 -1.50 3.10 6.51
C PRO A 39 -0.46 3.01 7.63
N PHE A 40 -0.38 1.86 8.30
CA PHE A 40 0.69 1.62 9.28
C PHE A 40 2.04 1.33 8.59
N ARG A 41 2.02 1.00 7.29
CA ARG A 41 3.20 0.73 6.48
C ARG A 41 2.95 1.08 5.02
N ILE A 42 3.98 1.59 4.35
CA ILE A 42 4.02 1.76 2.90
C ILE A 42 5.27 1.04 2.40
N ALA A 43 5.15 0.24 1.34
CA ALA A 43 6.26 -0.46 0.72
C ALA A 43 6.32 -0.14 -0.78
N HIS A 44 7.52 0.13 -1.28
CA HIS A 44 7.77 0.26 -2.72
C HIS A 44 8.20 -1.08 -3.30
N GLY A 45 7.66 -1.43 -4.46
CA GLY A 45 7.95 -2.68 -5.15
C GLY A 45 7.94 -2.52 -6.66
N ARG A 46 8.34 -3.59 -7.34
CA ARG A 46 8.36 -3.69 -8.81
C ARG A 46 7.82 -5.03 -9.26
N ASP A 47 6.91 -5.00 -10.24
CA ASP A 47 6.42 -6.19 -10.94
C ASP A 47 7.01 -6.22 -12.35
N MET A 48 7.75 -7.28 -12.68
CA MET A 48 8.35 -7.48 -14.00
C MET A 48 7.60 -8.55 -14.77
N MET A 49 7.15 -8.23 -15.98
CA MET A 49 6.52 -9.17 -16.89
C MET A 49 7.47 -9.51 -18.04
N PHE A 50 7.66 -10.81 -18.27
CA PHE A 50 8.50 -11.34 -19.33
C PHE A 50 7.62 -12.06 -20.37
N ASP A 51 7.90 -11.81 -21.65
CA ASP A 51 7.31 -12.52 -22.78
C ASP A 51 8.43 -13.18 -23.59
N HIS A 52 8.37 -14.50 -23.76
CA HIS A 52 9.40 -15.30 -24.44
C HIS A 52 10.85 -15.00 -24.00
N GLY A 53 11.06 -14.67 -22.71
CA GLY A 53 12.38 -14.37 -22.13
C GLY A 53 12.84 -12.92 -22.27
N ALA A 54 12.07 -12.06 -22.94
CA ALA A 54 12.31 -10.62 -22.98
C ALA A 54 11.46 -9.91 -21.92
N LEU A 55 12.06 -8.96 -21.20
CA LEU A 55 11.31 -8.07 -20.31
C LEU A 55 10.44 -7.15 -21.18
N VAL A 56 9.13 -7.26 -21.03
CA VAL A 56 8.17 -6.44 -21.78
C VAL A 56 7.57 -5.33 -20.94
N GLN A 57 7.46 -5.52 -19.63
CA GLN A 57 6.89 -4.52 -18.72
C GLN A 57 7.59 -4.56 -17.36
N ASP A 58 7.75 -3.38 -16.77
CA ASP A 58 8.41 -3.16 -15.47
C ASP A 58 7.63 -2.09 -14.72
N TYR A 59 6.69 -2.55 -13.90
CA TYR A 59 5.75 -1.70 -13.20
C TYR A 59 6.27 -1.37 -11.81
N ASN A 60 6.45 -0.09 -11.52
CA ASN A 60 6.72 0.36 -10.16
C ASN A 60 5.41 0.51 -9.41
N PHE A 61 5.36 0.13 -8.14
CA PHE A 61 4.16 0.27 -7.33
C PHE A 61 4.46 0.62 -5.88
N LEU A 62 3.45 1.18 -5.22
CA LEU A 62 3.39 1.36 -3.78
C LEU A 62 2.26 0.49 -3.21
N ASP A 63 2.62 -0.36 -2.25
CA ASP A 63 1.67 -1.09 -1.42
C ASP A 63 1.46 -0.31 -0.11
N TYR A 64 0.21 0.02 0.19
CA TYR A 64 -0.25 0.63 1.43
C TYR A 64 -0.93 -0.45 2.29
N PHE A 65 -0.52 -0.55 3.56
CA PHE A 65 -1.04 -1.56 4.49
C PHE A 65 -1.83 -0.90 5.61
N PHE A 66 -3.06 -1.35 5.83
CA PHE A 66 -4.00 -0.78 6.80
C PHE A 66 -4.53 -1.83 7.77
N GLY A 67 -5.03 -1.37 8.92
CA GLY A 67 -5.69 -2.22 9.90
C GLY A 67 -4.71 -3.12 10.66
N ASP A 68 -5.10 -4.37 10.87
CA ASP A 68 -4.33 -5.37 11.62
C ASP A 68 -3.08 -5.83 10.83
N PRO A 69 -1.85 -5.67 11.39
CA PRO A 69 -0.63 -6.16 10.75
C PRO A 69 -0.60 -7.67 10.45
N ALA A 70 -1.38 -8.50 11.16
CA ALA A 70 -1.44 -9.94 10.91
C ALA A 70 -2.29 -10.29 9.68
N THR A 71 -3.32 -9.48 9.38
CA THR A 71 -4.23 -9.66 8.25
C THR A 71 -4.56 -8.29 7.62
N PRO A 72 -3.58 -7.62 7.00
CA PRO A 72 -3.76 -6.24 6.59
C PRO A 72 -4.64 -6.12 5.34
N VAL A 73 -5.47 -5.07 5.30
CA VAL A 73 -5.99 -4.57 4.03
C VAL A 73 -4.81 -4.01 3.24
N ARG A 74 -4.62 -4.48 2.02
CA ARG A 74 -3.52 -4.04 1.15
C ARG A 74 -4.07 -3.29 -0.05
N ALA A 75 -3.69 -2.04 -0.21
CA ALA A 75 -4.01 -1.24 -1.39
C ALA A 75 -2.74 -1.03 -2.23
N ARG A 76 -2.76 -1.47 -3.48
CA ARG A 76 -1.65 -1.34 -4.44
C ARG A 76 -1.93 -0.23 -5.44
N HIS A 77 -0.98 0.68 -5.56
CA HIS A 77 -1.01 1.73 -6.56
C HIS A 77 0.19 1.60 -7.49
N TYR A 78 -0.05 1.33 -8.77
CA TYR A 78 0.99 1.36 -9.79
C TYR A 78 1.32 2.81 -10.15
N LEU A 79 2.62 3.15 -10.12
CA LEU A 79 3.14 4.49 -10.38
C LEU A 79 2.97 4.81 -11.87
N GLY A 80 1.83 5.38 -12.23
CA GLY A 80 1.42 5.63 -13.62
C GLY A 80 -0.08 5.48 -13.84
N GLU A 81 -0.75 4.76 -12.93
CA GLU A 81 -2.20 4.61 -12.95
C GLU A 81 -2.89 5.70 -12.12
N ARG A 82 -4.17 5.93 -12.38
CA ARG A 82 -4.98 6.90 -11.63
C ARG A 82 -5.64 6.30 -10.38
N GLY A 83 -5.86 4.98 -10.41
CA GLY A 83 -6.56 4.23 -9.39
C GLY A 83 -5.65 3.51 -8.39
N VAL A 84 -6.29 2.88 -7.42
CA VAL A 84 -5.68 1.95 -6.48
C VAL A 84 -6.47 0.65 -6.45
N ALA A 85 -5.77 -0.48 -6.53
CA ALA A 85 -6.37 -1.81 -6.44
C ALA A 85 -6.25 -2.35 -5.01
N VAL A 86 -7.36 -2.78 -4.42
CA VAL A 86 -7.44 -3.19 -3.01
C VAL A 86 -7.68 -4.68 -2.90
N TYR A 87 -6.87 -5.31 -2.07
CA TYR A 87 -7.08 -6.65 -1.57
C TYR A 87 -7.62 -6.57 -0.14
N LEU A 88 -8.85 -7.07 0.05
CA LEU A 88 -9.49 -7.19 1.35
C LEU A 88 -9.29 -8.62 1.89
N PRO A 89 -8.58 -8.81 3.00
CA PRO A 89 -8.40 -10.13 3.59
C PRO A 89 -9.74 -10.67 4.11
N GLY A 90 -9.96 -11.97 3.93
CA GLY A 90 -11.16 -12.65 4.41
C GLY A 90 -12.38 -12.57 3.49
N LEU A 91 -12.29 -11.89 2.35
CA LEU A 91 -13.29 -12.06 1.29
C LEU A 91 -13.12 -13.43 0.62
N PRO A 92 -14.23 -14.17 0.37
CA PRO A 92 -14.18 -15.37 -0.45
C PRO A 92 -13.79 -15.03 -1.90
N GLU A 93 -13.19 -15.98 -2.61
CA GLU A 93 -12.73 -15.77 -3.99
C GLU A 93 -13.86 -15.39 -4.95
N ASP A 94 -15.07 -15.87 -4.70
CA ASP A 94 -16.29 -15.58 -5.46
C ASP A 94 -17.11 -14.42 -4.88
N ALA A 95 -16.51 -13.59 -4.00
CA ALA A 95 -17.19 -12.44 -3.41
C ALA A 95 -17.72 -11.51 -4.49
N THR A 96 -18.95 -11.02 -4.28
CA THR A 96 -19.57 -9.97 -5.09
C THR A 96 -19.07 -8.58 -4.68
N LEU A 97 -19.24 -7.59 -5.56
CA LEU A 97 -18.94 -6.18 -5.22
C LEU A 97 -19.75 -5.69 -4.01
N ALA A 98 -20.98 -6.16 -3.82
CA ALA A 98 -21.81 -5.81 -2.67
C ALA A 98 -21.21 -6.32 -1.34
N GLN A 99 -20.71 -7.56 -1.33
CA GLN A 99 -20.01 -8.14 -0.17
C GLN A 99 -18.69 -7.41 0.08
N ALA A 100 -17.94 -7.11 -0.97
CA ALA A 100 -16.71 -6.33 -0.85
C ALA A 100 -16.97 -4.94 -0.25
N ARG A 101 -18.02 -4.24 -0.71
CA ARG A 101 -18.44 -2.95 -0.16
C ARG A 101 -18.83 -3.04 1.32
N ALA A 102 -19.55 -4.09 1.71
CA ALA A 102 -19.96 -4.29 3.10
C ALA A 102 -18.78 -4.61 4.04
N ALA A 103 -17.75 -5.28 3.52
CA ALA A 103 -16.55 -5.64 4.28
C ALA A 103 -15.49 -4.53 4.32
N PHE A 104 -15.61 -3.49 3.48
CA PHE A 104 -14.59 -2.47 3.34
C PHE A 104 -14.56 -1.53 4.57
N PRO A 105 -13.42 -1.37 5.26
CA PRO A 105 -13.33 -0.45 6.40
C PRO A 105 -13.52 1.02 5.96
N GLU A 106 -14.49 1.72 6.55
CA GLU A 106 -14.86 3.08 6.14
C GLU A 106 -13.69 4.08 6.21
N ASP A 107 -12.89 4.02 7.29
CA ASP A 107 -11.74 4.91 7.47
C ASP A 107 -10.67 4.72 6.39
N VAL A 108 -10.43 3.47 6.00
CA VAL A 108 -9.50 3.13 4.90
C VAL A 108 -10.05 3.64 3.58
N LEU A 109 -11.35 3.42 3.32
CA LEU A 109 -11.97 3.91 2.08
C LEU A 109 -11.83 5.44 1.99
N ARG A 110 -12.11 6.15 3.08
CA ARG A 110 -11.99 7.62 3.13
C ARG A 110 -10.56 8.08 2.88
N TYR A 111 -9.57 7.37 3.42
CA TYR A 111 -8.16 7.65 3.14
C TYR A 111 -7.84 7.50 1.65
N LEU A 112 -8.26 6.39 1.03
CA LEU A 112 -7.99 6.12 -0.38
C LEU A 112 -8.69 7.13 -1.30
N GLN A 113 -9.95 7.49 -1.02
CA GLN A 113 -10.74 8.47 -1.80
C GLN A 113 -10.13 9.87 -1.84
N ARG A 114 -9.38 10.27 -0.81
CA ARG A 114 -8.68 11.57 -0.80
C ARG A 114 -7.42 11.57 -1.65
N ARG A 115 -6.91 10.39 -2.03
CA ARG A 115 -5.55 10.24 -2.57
C ARG A 115 -5.51 9.65 -3.98
N PHE A 116 -6.54 8.94 -4.38
CA PHE A 116 -6.64 8.28 -5.69
C PHE A 116 -7.92 8.69 -6.39
N ASP A 117 -7.92 8.61 -7.71
CA ASP A 117 -9.10 8.97 -8.51
C ASP A 117 -10.12 7.84 -8.57
N ALA A 118 -9.68 6.59 -8.33
CA ALA A 118 -10.52 5.40 -8.31
C ALA A 118 -10.03 4.38 -7.27
N VAL A 119 -10.95 3.62 -6.69
CA VAL A 119 -10.70 2.50 -5.79
C VAL A 119 -11.34 1.26 -6.39
N GLU A 120 -10.50 0.31 -6.79
CA GLU A 120 -10.92 -0.99 -7.31
C GLU A 120 -10.70 -2.06 -6.25
N VAL A 121 -11.53 -3.09 -6.25
CA VAL A 121 -11.40 -4.24 -5.36
C VAL A 121 -11.45 -5.52 -6.17
N LEU A 122 -10.60 -6.49 -5.83
CA LEU A 122 -10.64 -7.80 -6.45
C LEU A 122 -11.85 -8.60 -5.92
N THR A 123 -12.69 -9.04 -6.84
CA THR A 123 -13.92 -9.84 -6.62
C THR A 123 -13.87 -11.13 -7.44
N GLY A 124 -14.91 -11.97 -7.35
CA GLY A 124 -15.06 -13.15 -8.20
C GLY A 124 -15.17 -12.84 -9.70
N GLU A 125 -15.52 -11.61 -10.06
CA GLU A 125 -15.61 -11.15 -11.45
C GLU A 125 -14.31 -10.49 -11.93
N GLY A 126 -13.27 -10.46 -11.09
CA GLY A 126 -12.06 -9.69 -11.31
C GLY A 126 -12.08 -8.35 -10.58
N TYR A 127 -11.31 -7.38 -11.07
CA TYR A 127 -11.27 -6.04 -10.48
C TYR A 127 -12.56 -5.29 -10.79
N CYS A 128 -13.25 -4.85 -9.74
CA CYS A 128 -14.47 -4.06 -9.85
C CYS A 128 -14.28 -2.70 -9.17
N GLU A 129 -14.82 -1.66 -9.80
CA GLU A 129 -14.79 -0.30 -9.25
C GLU A 129 -15.73 -0.18 -8.05
N LEU A 130 -15.16 0.10 -6.87
CA LEU A 130 -15.90 0.38 -5.65
C LEU A 130 -16.26 1.86 -5.54
N TRP A 131 -15.42 2.73 -6.10
CA TRP A 131 -15.61 4.17 -6.18
C TRP A 131 -14.71 4.79 -7.25
N ALA A 132 -15.17 5.86 -7.89
CA ALA A 132 -14.35 6.74 -8.72
C ALA A 132 -14.80 8.20 -8.57
N THR A 133 -13.88 9.12 -8.82
CA THR A 133 -14.16 10.55 -8.95
C THR A 133 -14.93 10.78 -10.26
N ALA A 134 -16.04 11.50 -10.18
CA ALA A 134 -16.89 11.83 -11.33
C ALA A 134 -16.22 12.82 -12.31
#